data_AF-A0A0F3GQE7-F1
#
_entry.id   AF-A0A0F3GQE7-F1
#
_cell.length_a   1.000
_cell.length_b   1.000
_cell.length_c   1.000
_cell.angle_alpha   90.00
_cell.angle_beta   90.00
_cell.angle_gamma   90.00
#
_symmetry.space_group_name_H-M   'P 1'
#
loop_
_entity.id
_entity.type
_entity.pdbx_description
1 polymer ?
#
loop_
_entity_poly.entity_id
_entity_poly.type
_entity_poly.pdbx_seq_one_letter_code
_entity_poly.pdbx_strand_id
1 'polypeptide(L)'
;SALNDITWGNNTFAVVGDAGTVLMSTDDGATWKNATSAFTQNLYGVTYGGNYFIAVGASGTILTSSDATSWSAPYSGVSRDLNAIVYGSGKFVATGGSGVILTSLNGAAWATQVSGTTQGLNDATYGASTFTGVGDAGVIVYSADALTWSTATTSVTTKLKAITYGNGTFVIPIDDKVTLTSADGIKWKSQ
;
A
#
# COMPACT_ATOMS: atom_id res chain seq x y z
N SER A 1 11.40 12.58 13.39
CA SER A 1 10.83 11.33 12.86
C SER A 1 10.98 11.35 11.35
N ALA A 2 11.17 10.20 10.70
CA ALA A 2 11.06 10.15 9.24
C ALA A 2 9.59 10.25 8.81
N LEU A 3 9.37 10.79 7.62
CA LEU A 3 8.09 10.74 6.91
C LEU A 3 8.22 9.64 5.86
N ASN A 4 7.21 8.78 5.76
CA ASN A 4 7.30 7.52 5.01
C ASN A 4 6.43 7.53 3.76
N ASP A 5 5.27 8.19 3.78
CA ASP A 5 4.37 8.21 2.62
C ASP A 5 3.42 9.43 2.62
N ILE A 6 2.87 9.76 1.45
CA ILE A 6 1.95 10.86 1.21
C ILE A 6 0.82 10.44 0.27
N THR A 7 -0.40 10.89 0.56
CA THR A 7 -1.55 10.78 -0.34
C THR A 7 -2.27 12.12 -0.49
N TRP A 8 -3.05 12.24 -1.55
CA TRP A 8 -3.95 13.36 -1.77
C TRP A 8 -5.36 12.88 -2.04
N GLY A 9 -6.33 13.54 -1.42
CA GLY A 9 -7.75 13.28 -1.63
C GLY A 9 -8.60 14.18 -0.74
N ASN A 10 -9.89 14.31 -1.05
CA ASN A 10 -10.78 15.21 -0.31
C ASN A 10 -10.20 16.63 -0.09
N ASN A 11 -9.55 17.19 -1.12
CA ASN A 11 -8.83 18.47 -1.07
C ASN A 11 -7.79 18.58 0.06
N THR A 12 -7.19 17.45 0.45
CA THR A 12 -6.28 17.37 1.59
C THR A 12 -5.09 16.48 1.21
N PHE A 13 -3.88 16.96 1.46
CA PHE A 13 -2.70 16.10 1.54
C PHE A 13 -2.64 15.49 2.94
N ALA A 14 -2.37 14.19 3.02
CA ALA A 14 -2.09 13.49 4.26
C ALA A 14 -0.72 12.81 4.15
N VAL A 15 0.13 13.00 5.15
CA VAL A 15 1.47 12.42 5.25
C VAL A 15 1.53 11.59 6.52
N VAL A 16 2.18 10.43 6.44
CA VAL A 16 2.40 9.54 7.58
C VAL A 16 3.88 9.26 7.80
N GLY A 17 4.26 8.89 9.02
CA GLY A 17 5.65 8.64 9.36
C GLY A 17 5.88 7.89 10.66
N ASP A 18 7.10 7.98 11.16
CA ASP A 18 7.52 7.27 12.38
C ASP A 18 6.81 7.79 13.63
N ALA A 19 6.77 6.96 14.67
CA ALA A 19 6.20 7.31 15.97
C ALA A 19 4.74 7.82 15.88
N GLY A 20 3.97 7.27 14.95
CA GLY A 20 2.57 7.65 14.70
C GLY A 20 2.38 9.06 14.15
N THR A 21 3.41 9.63 13.51
CA THR A 21 3.34 10.95 12.87
C THR A 21 2.27 10.93 11.78
N VAL A 22 1.32 11.85 11.87
CA VAL A 22 0.36 12.15 10.80
C VAL A 22 0.27 13.67 10.63
N LEU A 23 0.57 14.14 9.42
CA LEU A 23 0.46 15.56 9.05
C LEU A 23 -0.58 15.72 7.95
N MET A 24 -1.23 16.87 7.93
CA MET A 24 -2.14 17.23 6.85
C MET A 24 -1.96 18.65 6.36
N SER A 25 -2.27 18.88 5.10
CA SER A 25 -2.30 20.19 4.46
C SER A 25 -3.58 20.33 3.62
N THR A 26 -4.17 21.52 3.66
CA THR A 26 -5.39 21.88 2.91
C THR A 26 -5.15 23.08 1.99
N ASP A 27 -3.90 23.49 1.86
CA ASP A 27 -3.42 24.67 1.14
C ASP A 27 -2.26 24.27 0.20
N ASP A 28 -2.44 23.16 -0.51
CA ASP A 28 -1.52 22.63 -1.51
C ASP A 28 -0.08 22.39 -0.99
N GLY A 29 0.04 21.95 0.26
CA GLY A 29 1.32 21.65 0.90
C GLY A 29 2.07 22.88 1.41
N ALA A 30 1.46 24.08 1.37
CA ALA A 30 2.09 25.31 1.85
C ALA A 30 2.22 25.31 3.38
N THR A 31 1.21 24.82 4.11
CA THR A 31 1.28 24.64 5.57
C THR A 31 0.85 23.25 6.00
N TRP A 32 1.47 22.77 7.09
CA TRP A 32 1.23 21.42 7.63
C TRP A 32 0.78 21.50 9.08
N LYS A 33 -0.27 20.74 9.41
CA LYS A 33 -0.81 20.61 10.76
C LYS A 33 -0.67 19.17 11.21
N ASN A 34 -0.32 18.96 12.49
CA ASN A 34 -0.37 17.64 13.10
C ASN A 34 -1.84 17.21 13.24
N ALA A 35 -2.18 16.04 12.72
CA ALA A 35 -3.44 15.40 13.06
C ALA A 35 -3.38 14.88 14.50
N THR A 36 -4.53 14.79 15.16
CA THR A 36 -4.56 14.27 16.53
C THR A 36 -4.42 12.76 16.46
N SER A 37 -3.26 12.25 16.90
CA SER A 37 -2.91 10.83 16.86
C SER A 37 -2.40 10.43 18.24
N ALA A 38 -3.07 9.48 18.90
CA ALA A 38 -2.57 8.85 20.13
C ALA A 38 -1.68 7.63 19.81
N PHE A 39 -1.37 7.41 18.53
CA PHE A 39 -0.67 6.23 18.05
C PHE A 39 0.84 6.48 18.08
N THR A 40 1.61 5.44 18.38
CA THR A 40 3.08 5.54 18.50
C THR A 40 3.81 4.61 17.54
N GLN A 41 3.07 3.85 16.75
CA GLN A 41 3.59 2.86 15.82
C GLN A 41 4.03 3.56 14.54
N ASN A 42 5.11 3.09 13.92
CA ASN A 42 5.54 3.63 12.65
C ASN A 42 4.48 3.33 11.58
N LEU A 43 4.14 4.35 10.80
CA LEU A 43 3.23 4.25 9.67
C LEU A 43 4.06 4.24 8.38
N TYR A 44 3.80 3.28 7.51
CA TYR A 44 4.62 3.01 6.33
C TYR A 44 3.95 3.39 5.02
N GLY A 45 2.62 3.36 4.97
CA GLY A 45 1.85 3.72 3.77
C GLY A 45 0.55 4.43 4.09
N VAL A 46 0.08 5.27 3.18
CA VAL A 46 -1.21 5.96 3.26
C VAL A 46 -1.88 6.07 1.88
N THR A 47 -3.18 5.82 1.82
CA THR A 47 -3.98 6.04 0.60
C THR A 47 -5.26 6.79 0.93
N TYR A 48 -5.79 7.50 -0.06
CA TYR A 48 -7.17 7.96 -0.06
C TYR A 48 -8.01 7.19 -1.09
N GLY A 49 -9.24 6.84 -0.73
CA GLY A 49 -10.18 6.18 -1.63
C GLY A 49 -11.52 5.91 -0.94
N GLY A 50 -12.61 5.76 -1.69
CA GLY A 50 -13.92 5.46 -1.08
C GLY A 50 -14.38 6.45 0.00
N ASN A 51 -13.89 7.70 -0.05
CA ASN A 51 -14.07 8.75 0.96
C ASN A 51 -13.35 8.55 2.30
N TYR A 52 -12.33 7.69 2.35
CA TYR A 52 -11.51 7.47 3.54
C TYR A 52 -10.02 7.60 3.22
N PHE A 53 -9.29 8.17 4.17
CA PHE A 53 -7.85 8.01 4.32
C PHE A 53 -7.58 6.76 5.14
N ILE A 54 -6.68 5.91 4.65
CA ILE A 54 -6.22 4.71 5.34
C ILE A 54 -4.71 4.77 5.45
N ALA A 55 -4.19 4.68 6.66
CA ALA A 55 -2.77 4.52 6.92
C ALA A 55 -2.50 3.11 7.46
N VAL A 56 -1.36 2.52 7.08
CA VAL A 56 -0.95 1.19 7.53
C VAL A 56 0.49 1.24 8.05
N GLY A 57 0.86 0.31 8.93
CA GLY A 57 2.21 0.32 9.47
C GLY A 57 2.59 -0.87 10.34
N ALA A 58 3.51 -0.60 11.28
CA ALA A 58 4.14 -1.59 12.14
C ALA A 58 3.13 -2.39 12.96
N SER A 59 3.43 -3.66 13.24
CA SER A 59 2.63 -4.53 14.10
C SER A 59 1.17 -4.68 13.67
N GLY A 60 0.89 -4.61 12.36
CA GLY A 60 -0.47 -4.72 11.83
C GLY A 60 -1.33 -3.47 12.03
N THR A 61 -0.72 -2.31 12.30
CA THR A 61 -1.43 -1.05 12.53
C THR A 61 -2.21 -0.64 11.28
N ILE A 62 -3.49 -0.31 11.46
CA ILE A 62 -4.34 0.34 10.47
C ILE A 62 -5.00 1.54 11.15
N LEU A 63 -4.91 2.71 10.52
CA LEU A 63 -5.64 3.90 10.93
C LEU A 63 -6.61 4.31 9.81
N THR A 64 -7.82 4.71 10.19
CA THR A 64 -8.88 5.13 9.25
C THR A 64 -9.43 6.50 9.64
N SER A 65 -9.57 7.38 8.66
CA SER A 65 -10.12 8.73 8.83
C SER A 65 -10.94 9.15 7.61
N SER A 66 -11.99 9.96 7.81
CA SER A 66 -12.74 10.60 6.71
C SER A 66 -12.19 11.98 6.33
N ASP A 67 -11.37 12.59 7.19
CA ASP A 67 -10.95 14.01 7.07
C ASP A 67 -9.45 14.25 7.31
N ALA A 68 -8.67 13.19 7.55
CA ALA A 68 -7.26 13.22 7.91
C ALA A 68 -6.91 13.97 9.21
N THR A 69 -7.90 14.48 9.96
CA THR A 69 -7.70 15.17 11.25
C THR A 69 -7.87 14.22 12.44
N SER A 70 -8.86 13.33 12.33
CA SER A 70 -9.31 12.43 13.40
C SER A 70 -9.25 10.99 12.91
N TRP A 71 -8.52 10.15 13.63
CA TRP A 71 -8.19 8.79 13.20
C TRP A 71 -8.71 7.76 14.19
N SER A 72 -9.26 6.67 13.65
CA SER A 72 -9.66 5.47 14.38
C SER A 72 -8.71 4.31 14.05
N ALA A 73 -8.55 3.35 14.96
CA ALA A 73 -7.66 2.19 14.76
C ALA A 73 -8.47 0.88 14.74
N PRO A 74 -9.05 0.50 13.58
CA PRO A 74 -9.74 -0.78 13.46
C PRO A 74 -8.78 -1.96 13.62
N TYR A 75 -9.30 -3.08 14.13
CA TYR A 75 -8.52 -4.31 14.28
C TYR A 75 -8.22 -4.93 12.91
N SER A 76 -6.94 -5.20 12.64
CA SER A 76 -6.48 -5.76 11.36
C SER A 76 -6.49 -7.29 11.30
N GLY A 77 -6.54 -7.98 12.45
CA GLY A 77 -6.42 -9.43 12.50
C GLY A 77 -5.00 -9.98 12.42
N VAL A 78 -3.97 -9.12 12.30
CA VAL A 78 -2.57 -9.54 12.12
C VAL A 78 -1.62 -8.72 13.00
N SER A 79 -0.44 -9.27 13.27
CA SER A 79 0.65 -8.61 13.99
C SER A 79 1.90 -8.37 13.13
N ARG A 80 1.83 -8.71 11.84
CA ARG A 80 2.90 -8.45 10.87
C ARG A 80 2.81 -7.02 10.38
N ASP A 81 3.96 -6.44 10.04
CA ASP A 81 4.03 -5.11 9.46
C ASP A 81 3.26 -5.07 8.14
N LEU A 82 2.46 -4.01 7.98
CA LEU A 82 1.78 -3.67 6.74
C LEU A 82 2.58 -2.56 6.06
N ASN A 83 3.20 -2.89 4.94
CA ASN A 83 4.21 -2.04 4.30
C ASN A 83 3.61 -1.08 3.27
N ALA A 84 2.50 -1.46 2.62
CA ALA A 84 1.85 -0.64 1.61
C ALA A 84 0.33 -0.81 1.64
N ILE A 85 -0.36 0.21 1.13
CA ILE A 85 -1.82 0.28 1.03
C ILE A 85 -2.20 0.92 -0.30
N VAL A 86 -3.17 0.32 -0.99
CA VAL A 86 -3.69 0.87 -2.25
C VAL A 86 -5.21 0.80 -2.28
N TYR A 87 -5.84 1.75 -2.98
CA TYR A 87 -7.26 1.71 -3.29
C TYR A 87 -7.50 1.53 -4.79
N GLY A 88 -8.43 0.64 -5.14
CA GLY A 88 -8.83 0.37 -6.52
C GLY A 88 -10.11 -0.44 -6.56
N SER A 89 -10.88 -0.37 -7.65
CA SER A 89 -12.09 -1.21 -7.82
C SER A 89 -13.06 -1.23 -6.60
N GLY A 90 -13.16 -0.10 -5.87
CA GLY A 90 -14.00 0.00 -4.67
C GLY A 90 -13.43 -0.66 -3.40
N LYS A 91 -12.16 -1.08 -3.37
CA LYS A 91 -11.54 -1.83 -2.28
C LYS A 91 -10.18 -1.26 -1.89
N PHE A 92 -9.87 -1.37 -0.61
CA PHE A 92 -8.54 -1.19 -0.06
C PHE A 92 -7.82 -2.53 -0.01
N VAL A 93 -6.53 -2.51 -0.33
CA VAL A 93 -5.64 -3.67 -0.22
C VAL A 93 -4.37 -3.26 0.51
N ALA A 94 -4.16 -3.82 1.69
CA ALA A 94 -2.92 -3.67 2.45
C ALA A 94 -2.02 -4.89 2.22
N THR A 95 -0.74 -4.68 1.99
CA THR A 95 0.25 -5.75 1.81
C THR A 95 1.40 -5.62 2.80
N GLY A 96 1.97 -6.74 3.24
CA GLY A 96 2.95 -6.70 4.31
C GLY A 96 3.87 -7.91 4.45
N GLY A 97 4.49 -7.99 5.63
CA GLY A 97 5.44 -9.04 5.98
C GLY A 97 4.85 -10.44 5.90
N SER A 98 5.69 -11.42 5.56
CA SER A 98 5.30 -12.84 5.43
C SER A 98 4.14 -13.09 4.45
N GLY A 99 4.03 -12.30 3.38
CA GLY A 99 3.01 -12.47 2.35
C GLY A 99 1.60 -12.03 2.77
N VAL A 100 1.47 -11.25 3.85
CA VAL A 100 0.16 -10.77 4.32
C VAL A 100 -0.50 -9.89 3.26
N ILE A 101 -1.77 -10.18 2.99
CA ILE A 101 -2.69 -9.34 2.23
C ILE A 101 -3.97 -9.19 3.03
N LEU A 102 -4.42 -7.95 3.24
CA LEU A 102 -5.72 -7.64 3.83
C LEU A 102 -6.56 -6.85 2.83
N THR A 103 -7.85 -7.16 2.75
CA THR A 103 -8.80 -6.46 1.89
C THR A 103 -9.91 -5.84 2.73
N SER A 104 -10.34 -4.63 2.38
CA SER A 104 -11.48 -3.95 3.00
C SER A 104 -12.29 -3.16 1.98
N LEU A 105 -13.59 -3.01 2.21
CA LEU A 105 -14.46 -2.14 1.40
C LEU A 105 -14.53 -0.69 1.92
N ASN A 106 -14.27 -0.50 3.21
CA ASN A 106 -14.56 0.76 3.91
C ASN A 106 -13.49 1.14 4.95
N GLY A 107 -12.40 0.37 5.03
CA GLY A 107 -11.34 0.61 6.01
C GLY A 107 -11.70 0.28 7.45
N ALA A 108 -12.91 -0.21 7.74
CA ALA A 108 -13.36 -0.52 9.11
C ALA A 108 -13.32 -2.02 9.41
N ALA A 109 -13.61 -2.87 8.43
CA ALA A 109 -13.53 -4.33 8.54
C ALA A 109 -12.53 -4.89 7.53
N TRP A 110 -11.60 -5.72 7.99
CA TRP A 110 -10.50 -6.26 7.19
C TRP A 110 -10.55 -7.78 7.13
N ALA A 111 -10.34 -8.32 5.94
CA ALA A 111 -10.29 -9.76 5.71
C ALA A 111 -8.93 -10.16 5.13
N THR A 112 -8.26 -11.11 5.79
CA THR A 112 -7.00 -11.70 5.30
C THR A 112 -7.25 -12.54 4.06
N GLN A 113 -6.40 -12.38 3.04
CA GLN A 113 -6.41 -13.16 1.81
C GLN A 113 -5.18 -14.05 1.71
N VAL A 114 -5.30 -15.17 1.01
CA VAL A 114 -4.17 -16.07 0.72
C VAL A 114 -3.41 -15.54 -0.48
N SER A 115 -2.18 -15.09 -0.28
CA SER A 115 -1.34 -14.49 -1.33
C SER A 115 -0.63 -15.50 -2.24
N GLY A 116 -0.51 -16.76 -1.79
CA GLY A 116 0.27 -17.79 -2.48
C GLY A 116 1.78 -17.70 -2.25
N THR A 117 2.25 -16.87 -1.32
CA THR A 117 3.67 -16.72 -0.96
C THR A 117 3.86 -16.49 0.55
N THR A 118 5.05 -16.81 1.05
CA THR A 118 5.49 -16.45 2.41
C THR A 118 6.50 -15.30 2.41
N GLN A 119 6.85 -14.78 1.24
CA GLN A 119 7.80 -13.67 1.10
C GLN A 119 7.14 -12.35 1.49
N GLY A 120 7.89 -11.44 2.13
CA GLY A 120 7.38 -10.12 2.48
C GLY A 120 7.01 -9.32 1.23
N LEU A 121 5.84 -8.70 1.24
CA LEU A 121 5.40 -7.75 0.20
C LEU A 121 5.81 -6.35 0.65
N ASN A 122 6.54 -5.65 -0.20
CA ASN A 122 7.16 -4.35 0.10
C ASN A 122 6.34 -3.19 -0.44
N ASP A 123 5.64 -3.36 -1.56
CA ASP A 123 4.83 -2.32 -2.19
C ASP A 123 3.67 -2.91 -2.99
N ALA A 124 2.66 -2.09 -3.27
CA ALA A 124 1.48 -2.47 -4.03
C ALA A 124 0.91 -1.31 -4.86
N THR A 125 0.34 -1.64 -6.02
CA THR A 125 -0.35 -0.67 -6.87
C THR A 125 -1.63 -1.27 -7.48
N TYR A 126 -2.46 -0.41 -8.04
CA TYR A 126 -3.66 -0.81 -8.79
C TYR A 126 -3.67 -0.08 -10.13
N GLY A 127 -3.83 -0.86 -11.20
CA GLY A 127 -3.80 -0.36 -12.58
C GLY A 127 -4.35 -1.41 -13.53
N ALA A 128 -4.81 -1.01 -14.72
CA ALA A 128 -5.36 -1.95 -15.71
C ALA A 128 -6.39 -2.97 -15.15
N SER A 129 -7.18 -2.57 -14.14
CA SER A 129 -8.11 -3.43 -13.39
C SER A 129 -7.48 -4.57 -12.58
N THR A 130 -6.19 -4.48 -12.28
CA THR A 130 -5.39 -5.46 -11.55
C THR A 130 -4.74 -4.81 -10.34
N PHE A 131 -4.92 -5.41 -9.17
CA PHE A 131 -4.07 -5.16 -8.00
C PHE A 131 -2.80 -5.97 -8.16
N THR A 132 -1.66 -5.34 -7.88
CA THR A 132 -0.35 -5.99 -7.98
C THR A 132 0.49 -5.61 -6.77
N GLY A 133 1.01 -6.62 -6.07
CA GLY A 133 1.97 -6.48 -4.97
C GLY A 133 3.33 -7.05 -5.35
N VAL A 134 4.41 -6.43 -4.89
CA VAL A 134 5.79 -6.86 -5.16
C VAL A 134 6.56 -7.03 -3.86
N GLY A 135 7.54 -7.92 -3.85
CA GLY A 135 8.16 -8.31 -2.59
C GLY A 135 9.58 -8.88 -2.66
N ASP A 136 9.95 -9.53 -1.57
CA ASP A 136 11.24 -10.18 -1.40
C ASP A 136 11.39 -11.38 -2.35
N ALA A 137 12.64 -11.68 -2.72
CA ALA A 137 13.00 -12.74 -3.65
C ALA A 137 12.26 -12.69 -5.01
N GLY A 138 11.98 -11.49 -5.52
CA GLY A 138 11.39 -11.30 -6.84
C GLY A 138 9.90 -11.62 -6.93
N VAL A 139 9.22 -11.82 -5.80
CA VAL A 139 7.81 -12.20 -5.80
C VAL A 139 6.95 -11.07 -6.35
N ILE A 140 6.02 -11.43 -7.22
CA ILE A 140 4.95 -10.57 -7.69
C ILE A 140 3.64 -11.33 -7.51
N VAL A 141 2.68 -10.72 -6.82
CA VAL A 141 1.32 -11.25 -6.63
C VAL A 141 0.34 -10.34 -7.32
N TYR A 142 -0.74 -10.89 -7.87
CA TYR A 142 -1.78 -10.11 -8.54
C TYR A 142 -3.18 -10.66 -8.30
N SER A 143 -4.17 -9.78 -8.45
CA SER A 143 -5.59 -10.11 -8.33
C SER A 143 -6.45 -9.10 -9.09
N ALA A 144 -7.52 -9.56 -9.74
CA ALA A 144 -8.50 -8.67 -10.37
C ALA A 144 -9.60 -8.21 -9.39
N ASP A 145 -9.87 -9.01 -8.35
CA ASP A 145 -11.01 -8.80 -7.42
C ASP A 145 -10.58 -8.44 -5.99
N ALA A 146 -9.28 -8.51 -5.69
CA ALA A 146 -8.66 -8.41 -4.37
C ALA A 146 -9.08 -9.49 -3.36
N LEU A 147 -9.60 -10.62 -3.85
CA LEU A 147 -10.02 -11.77 -3.03
C LEU A 147 -9.21 -13.00 -3.42
N THR A 148 -9.09 -13.27 -4.72
CA THR A 148 -8.32 -14.40 -5.24
C THR A 148 -6.99 -13.90 -5.79
N TRP A 149 -5.88 -14.38 -5.23
CA TRP A 149 -4.54 -13.96 -5.60
C TRP A 149 -3.77 -15.07 -6.31
N SER A 150 -2.91 -14.67 -7.23
CA SER A 150 -1.98 -15.55 -7.94
C SER A 150 -0.59 -14.94 -7.94
N THR A 151 0.44 -15.79 -8.07
CA THR A 151 1.83 -15.36 -8.22
C THR A 151 2.18 -15.30 -9.70
N ALA A 152 2.87 -14.25 -10.12
CA ALA A 152 3.43 -14.16 -11.46
C ALA A 152 4.79 -14.88 -11.51
N THR A 153 5.09 -15.53 -12.63
CA THR A 153 6.39 -16.16 -12.85
C THR A 153 7.39 -15.12 -13.33
N THR A 154 8.52 -14.99 -12.64
CA THR A 154 9.64 -14.12 -13.01
C THR A 154 10.96 -14.86 -12.81
N SER A 155 12.00 -14.51 -13.57
CA SER A 155 13.37 -15.00 -13.34
C SER A 155 14.15 -14.14 -12.34
N VAL A 156 13.55 -13.06 -11.85
CA VAL A 156 14.16 -12.15 -10.89
C VAL A 156 14.07 -12.78 -9.52
N THR A 157 15.19 -12.82 -8.80
CA THR A 157 15.28 -13.36 -7.44
C THR A 157 15.73 -12.30 -6.42
N THR A 158 15.90 -11.06 -6.86
CA THR A 158 16.27 -9.92 -6.01
C THR A 158 15.04 -9.32 -5.35
N LYS A 159 15.24 -8.57 -4.25
CA LYS A 159 14.15 -7.88 -3.56
C LYS A 159 13.57 -6.77 -4.45
N LEU A 160 12.27 -6.82 -4.71
CA LEU A 160 11.51 -5.76 -5.38
C LEU A 160 10.99 -4.81 -4.31
N LYS A 161 11.33 -3.53 -4.44
CA LYS A 161 11.07 -2.51 -3.40
C LYS A 161 9.87 -1.61 -3.69
N ALA A 162 9.57 -1.39 -4.97
CA ALA A 162 8.55 -0.44 -5.39
C ALA A 162 7.86 -0.93 -6.66
N ILE A 163 6.61 -0.52 -6.83
CA ILE A 163 5.84 -0.73 -8.06
C ILE A 163 4.96 0.50 -8.29
N THR A 164 4.85 0.92 -9.54
CA THR A 164 3.92 1.99 -9.93
C THR A 164 3.16 1.61 -11.19
N TYR A 165 2.01 2.23 -11.39
CA TYR A 165 1.26 2.15 -12.64
C TYR A 165 0.96 3.56 -13.15
N GLY A 166 1.32 3.81 -14.40
CA GLY A 166 1.07 5.08 -15.08
C GLY A 166 1.11 4.91 -16.58
N ASN A 167 0.30 5.69 -17.29
CA ASN A 167 0.26 5.69 -18.75
C ASN A 167 0.13 4.28 -19.38
N GLY A 168 -0.73 3.43 -18.80
CA GLY A 168 -0.97 2.07 -19.30
C GLY A 168 0.09 1.03 -18.95
N THR A 169 1.09 1.37 -18.12
CA THR A 169 2.24 0.50 -17.86
C THR A 169 2.53 0.41 -16.38
N PHE A 170 2.68 -0.82 -15.88
CA PHE A 170 3.30 -1.12 -14.60
C PHE A 170 4.82 -1.08 -14.74
N VAL A 171 5.49 -0.48 -13.77
CA VAL A 171 6.95 -0.37 -13.73
C VAL A 171 7.45 -0.80 -12.36
N ILE A 172 8.42 -1.72 -12.33
CA ILE A 172 9.16 -2.13 -11.13
C ILE A 172 10.63 -1.82 -11.36
N PRO A 173 11.22 -0.85 -10.63
CA PRO A 173 12.66 -0.65 -10.62
C PRO A 173 13.34 -1.78 -9.84
N ILE A 174 14.41 -2.37 -10.40
CA ILE A 174 15.21 -3.40 -9.73
C ILE A 174 16.56 -2.82 -9.31
N ASP A 175 17.29 -2.27 -10.27
CA ASP A 175 18.55 -1.56 -10.07
C ASP A 175 18.68 -0.43 -11.10
N ASP A 176 19.84 0.24 -11.14
CA ASP A 176 20.08 1.40 -12.01
C ASP A 176 19.91 1.10 -13.51
N LYS A 177 19.88 -0.18 -13.91
CA LYS A 177 19.85 -0.61 -15.31
C LYS A 177 18.64 -1.46 -15.66
N VAL A 178 18.06 -2.16 -14.69
CA VAL A 178 17.01 -3.15 -14.93
C VAL A 178 15.68 -2.65 -14.41
N THR A 179 14.69 -2.69 -15.28
CA THR A 179 13.28 -2.47 -14.93
C THR A 179 12.42 -3.64 -15.43
N LEU A 180 11.44 -4.04 -14.63
CA LEU A 180 10.36 -4.89 -15.14
C LEU A 180 9.19 -4.00 -15.56
N THR A 181 8.64 -4.31 -16.73
CA THR A 181 7.45 -3.64 -17.26
C THR A 181 6.35 -4.64 -17.56
N SER A 182 5.11 -4.21 -17.38
CA SER A 182 3.92 -5.00 -17.70
C SER A 182 2.78 -4.07 -18.13
N ALA A 183 1.96 -4.52 -19.08
CA ALA A 183 0.71 -3.82 -19.43
C ALA A 183 -0.49 -4.28 -18.58
N ASP A 184 -0.41 -5.48 -17.99
CA ASP A 184 -1.53 -6.15 -17.32
C ASP A 184 -1.26 -6.45 -15.84
N GLY A 185 -0.03 -6.27 -15.35
CA GLY A 185 0.39 -6.58 -13.98
C GLY A 185 0.64 -8.07 -13.75
N ILE A 186 0.57 -8.89 -14.81
CA ILE A 186 0.62 -10.36 -14.75
C ILE A 186 1.85 -10.88 -15.49
N LYS A 187 2.06 -10.41 -16.72
CA LYS A 187 3.19 -10.83 -17.58
C LYS A 187 4.23 -9.73 -17.60
N TRP A 188 5.46 -10.09 -17.26
CA TRP A 188 6.54 -9.15 -17.06
C TRP A 188 7.66 -9.31 -18.07
N LYS A 189 8.21 -8.19 -18.52
CA LYS A 189 9.39 -8.12 -19.38
C LYS A 189 10.48 -7.33 -18.69
N SER A 190 11.70 -7.86 -18.70
CA SER A 190 12.88 -7.07 -18.38
C SER A 190 13.18 -6.13 -19.54
N GLN A 191 13.47 -4.87 -19.24
CA GLN A 191 14.11 -3.92 -20.14
C GLN A 191 15.59 -3.79 -19.78
#